data_AF-E9HNV9-F1
#
_entry.id   AF-E9HNV9-F1
#
_cell.length_a   1.000
_cell.length_b   1.000
_cell.length_c   1.000
_cell.angle_alpha   90.00
_cell.angle_beta   90.00
_cell.angle_gamma   90.00
#
_symmetry.space_group_name_H-M   'P 1'
#
loop_
_entity.id
_entity.type
_entity.pdbx_description
1 polymer ?
#
loop_
_entity_poly.entity_id
_entity_poly.type
_entity_poly.pdbx_seq_one_letter_code
_entity_poly.pdbx_strand_id
1 'polypeptide(L)'
;FDCTNTLSDKLQETLNVAVEAPAGIDVLLSILCQKLEYSVLGLIQLLNMFAETCSAKLKFTAKDCDSTTGQPDSDDGYEDDYVLEDYPTTFNDRLKPHLALHREEMGCMNELQETFSLSAIRTLDEAVCNIKYFLCLQPCEWLDKVPEGKSAHFVLFSGRP
;
A
#
# COMPACT_ATOMS: atom_id res chain seq x y z
N PHE A 1 -6.43 6.66 -3.17
CA PHE A 1 -7.73 6.32 -3.76
C PHE A 1 -8.17 7.50 -4.59
N ASP A 2 -8.20 7.29 -5.90
CA ASP A 2 -8.71 8.26 -6.87
C ASP A 2 -10.19 7.96 -7.05
N CYS A 3 -11.04 8.78 -6.44
CA CYS A 3 -12.49 8.57 -6.40
C CYS A 3 -13.15 9.51 -7.40
N THR A 4 -14.09 9.02 -8.20
CA THR A 4 -14.92 9.87 -9.08
C THR A 4 -16.37 9.50 -8.86
N ASN A 5 -17.20 10.49 -8.51
CA ASN A 5 -18.63 10.29 -8.41
C ASN A 5 -19.24 10.21 -9.82
N THR A 6 -19.86 9.07 -10.14
CA THR A 6 -20.49 8.81 -11.45
C THR A 6 -21.99 9.07 -11.45
N LEU A 7 -22.56 9.56 -10.34
CA LEU A 7 -23.98 9.85 -10.20
C LEU A 7 -24.20 11.36 -10.32
N SER A 8 -24.92 11.77 -11.38
CA SER A 8 -25.19 13.19 -11.66
C SER A 8 -26.26 13.80 -10.75
N ASP A 9 -27.09 12.95 -10.15
CA ASP A 9 -28.19 13.26 -9.25
C ASP A 9 -27.81 13.14 -7.77
N LYS A 10 -26.52 12.88 -7.47
CA LYS A 10 -26.03 12.81 -6.10
C LYS A 10 -24.78 13.63 -5.90
N LEU A 11 -24.74 14.31 -4.74
CA LEU A 11 -23.55 14.93 -4.19
C LEU A 11 -23.07 14.10 -2.99
N GLN A 12 -21.78 13.80 -2.92
CA GLN A 12 -21.18 13.07 -1.79
C GLN A 12 -20.30 14.00 -0.96
N GLU A 13 -20.49 14.02 0.35
CA GLU A 13 -19.74 14.87 1.29
C GLU A 13 -19.14 14.03 2.42
N THR A 14 -18.14 14.59 3.11
CA THR A 14 -17.48 13.96 4.27
C THR A 14 -16.97 12.55 3.95
N LEU A 15 -16.30 12.39 2.81
CA LEU A 15 -15.83 11.09 2.36
C LEU A 15 -14.63 10.63 3.21
N ASN A 16 -14.74 9.42 3.74
CA ASN A 16 -13.71 8.73 4.48
C ASN A 16 -13.57 7.30 3.98
N VAL A 17 -12.35 6.77 3.91
CA VAL A 17 -12.14 5.34 3.67
C VAL A 17 -11.85 4.68 5.01
N ALA A 18 -12.79 3.86 5.47
CA ALA A 18 -12.62 3.00 6.63
C ALA A 18 -11.92 1.72 6.18
N VAL A 19 -10.75 1.46 6.75
CA VAL A 19 -9.96 0.25 6.48
C VAL A 19 -10.14 -0.72 7.65
N GLU A 20 -10.59 -1.93 7.37
CA GLU A 20 -10.65 -3.02 8.33
C GLU A 20 -9.36 -3.83 8.20
N ALA A 21 -8.50 -3.70 9.22
CA ALA A 21 -7.21 -4.36 9.26
C ALA A 21 -7.25 -5.66 10.09
N PRO A 22 -6.42 -6.67 9.76
CA PRO A 22 -6.23 -7.86 10.59
C PRO A 22 -5.80 -7.55 12.03
N ALA A 23 -6.01 -8.47 12.97
CA ALA A 23 -5.76 -8.22 14.39
C ALA A 23 -4.30 -7.83 14.68
N GLY A 24 -4.08 -6.73 15.40
CA GLY A 24 -2.75 -6.20 15.76
C GLY A 24 -2.23 -5.07 14.86
N ILE A 25 -3.10 -4.52 14.02
CA ILE A 25 -2.77 -3.56 12.96
C ILE A 25 -3.58 -2.27 13.14
N ASP A 26 -2.91 -1.15 13.41
CA ASP A 26 -3.55 0.16 13.59
C ASP A 26 -3.46 1.04 12.33
N VAL A 27 -4.61 1.45 11.78
CA VAL A 27 -4.66 2.42 10.68
C VAL A 27 -4.17 3.77 11.18
N LEU A 28 -3.05 4.27 10.62
CA LEU A 28 -2.37 5.46 11.13
C LEU A 28 -3.05 6.79 10.74
N LEU A 29 -3.55 6.92 9.51
CA LEU A 29 -4.15 8.18 9.04
C LEU A 29 -5.02 7.99 7.79
N SER A 30 -6.22 8.58 7.80
CA SER A 30 -7.03 8.82 6.60
C SER A 30 -7.20 10.33 6.37
N ILE A 31 -6.90 10.79 5.16
CA ILE A 31 -7.12 12.19 4.76
C ILE A 31 -8.46 12.26 4.02
N LEU A 32 -9.41 12.98 4.62
CA LEU A 32 -10.78 13.11 4.16
C LEU A 32 -10.86 13.90 2.84
N CYS A 33 -11.73 13.46 1.94
CA CYS A 33 -12.19 14.28 0.83
C CYS A 33 -13.50 14.95 1.25
N GLN A 34 -13.52 16.29 1.33
CA GLN A 34 -14.67 17.00 1.89
C GLN A 34 -15.93 16.90 1.00
N LYS A 35 -15.74 16.85 -0.31
CA LYS A 35 -16.83 16.89 -1.29
C LYS A 35 -16.42 16.20 -2.59
N LEU A 36 -17.30 15.38 -3.14
CA LEU A 36 -17.13 14.70 -4.43
C LEU A 36 -18.33 15.01 -5.33
N GLU A 37 -18.14 15.99 -6.21
CA GLU A 37 -19.13 16.40 -7.21
C GLU A 37 -19.16 15.43 -8.40
N TYR A 38 -20.27 15.44 -9.14
CA TYR A 38 -20.43 14.62 -10.32
C TYR A 38 -19.29 14.84 -11.32
N SER A 39 -18.66 13.76 -11.76
CA SER A 39 -17.56 13.76 -12.72
C SER A 39 -16.34 14.59 -12.30
N VAL A 40 -16.19 14.89 -11.01
CA VAL A 40 -15.01 15.55 -10.45
C VAL A 40 -14.17 14.51 -9.71
N LEU A 41 -12.86 14.52 -9.99
CA LEU A 41 -11.90 13.65 -9.31
C LEU A 41 -11.65 14.16 -7.89
N GLY A 42 -11.86 13.30 -6.90
CA GLY A 42 -11.45 13.50 -5.53
C GLY A 42 -10.33 12.54 -5.14
N LEU A 43 -9.46 13.01 -4.25
CA LEU A 43 -8.34 12.23 -3.75
C LEU A 43 -8.55 11.91 -2.28
N ILE A 44 -8.49 10.62 -1.94
CA ILE A 44 -8.43 10.15 -0.55
C ILE A 44 -7.10 9.44 -0.36
N GLN A 45 -6.32 9.93 0.59
CA GLN A 45 -5.01 9.34 0.93
C GLN A 45 -5.14 8.55 2.23
N LEU A 46 -4.56 7.35 2.21
CA LEU A 46 -4.46 6.46 3.35
C LEU A 46 -3.00 6.21 3.63
N LEU A 47 -2.60 6.38 4.89
CA LEU A 47 -1.29 5.95 5.37
C LEU A 47 -1.50 4.68 6.19
N ASN A 48 -0.99 3.57 5.66
CA ASN A 48 -1.01 2.27 6.35
C ASN A 48 0.42 1.73 6.48
N MET A 49 0.73 1.03 7.57
CA MET A 49 2.10 0.59 7.89
C MET A 49 2.34 -0.92 7.70
N PHE A 50 1.43 -1.65 7.05
CA PHE A 50 1.44 -3.12 7.11
C PHE A 50 1.49 -3.77 5.73
N ALA A 51 1.76 -5.08 5.72
CA ALA A 51 1.97 -5.89 4.53
C ALA A 51 0.99 -7.08 4.52
N GLU A 52 -0.30 -6.77 4.58
CA GLU A 52 -1.39 -7.75 4.50
C GLU A 52 -2.52 -7.24 3.60
N THR A 53 -3.42 -8.13 3.18
CA THR A 53 -4.63 -7.75 2.46
C THR A 53 -5.58 -7.04 3.41
N CYS A 54 -5.96 -5.81 3.07
CA CYS A 54 -6.91 -5.04 3.84
C CYS A 54 -8.21 -4.87 3.05
N SER A 55 -9.34 -4.97 3.74
CA SER A 55 -10.64 -4.59 3.20
C SER A 55 -10.91 -3.13 3.50
N ALA A 56 -11.59 -2.44 2.59
CA ALA A 56 -11.92 -1.03 2.76
C ALA A 56 -13.36 -0.72 2.37
N LYS A 57 -13.94 0.27 3.04
CA LYS A 57 -15.27 0.80 2.73
C LYS A 57 -15.19 2.32 2.67
N LEU A 58 -15.65 2.89 1.57
CA LEU A 58 -15.83 4.33 1.43
C LEU A 58 -17.13 4.72 2.13
N LYS A 59 -17.03 5.49 3.21
CA LYS A 59 -18.16 6.06 3.95
C LYS A 59 -18.33 7.52 3.55
N PHE A 60 -19.56 7.95 3.30
CA PHE A 60 -19.86 9.31 2.88
C PHE A 60 -21.28 9.70 3.27
N THR A 61 -21.56 11.00 3.22
CA THR A 61 -22.91 11.55 3.32
C THR A 61 -23.41 11.84 1.91
N ALA A 62 -24.48 11.17 1.48
CA ALA A 62 -25.12 11.41 0.20
C ALA A 62 -26.20 12.49 0.34
N LYS A 63 -26.23 13.41 -0.62
CA LYS A 63 -27.27 14.41 -0.80
C LYS A 63 -27.83 14.28 -2.21
N ASP A 64 -29.14 14.22 -2.33
CA ASP A 64 -29.79 14.24 -3.64
C ASP A 64 -29.66 15.66 -4.23
N CYS A 65 -29.32 15.75 -5.52
CA CYS A 65 -29.12 17.01 -6.21
C CYS A 65 -29.77 17.04 -7.59
N ASP A 66 -30.11 18.23 -8.05
CA ASP A 66 -30.63 18.43 -9.40
C ASP A 66 -29.54 18.10 -10.44
N SER A 67 -29.82 17.14 -11.31
CA SER A 67 -28.89 16.61 -12.31
C SER A 67 -28.34 17.62 -13.33
N THR A 68 -28.96 18.80 -13.45
CA THR A 68 -28.57 19.83 -14.42
C THR A 68 -27.79 20.97 -13.76
N THR A 69 -28.13 21.31 -12.53
CA THR A 69 -27.52 22.42 -11.77
C THR A 69 -26.48 21.97 -10.76
N GLY A 70 -26.51 20.70 -10.35
CA GLY A 70 -25.68 20.13 -9.29
C GLY A 70 -25.99 20.69 -7.90
N GLN A 71 -27.11 21.42 -7.74
CA GLN A 71 -27.51 21.97 -6.45
C GLN A 71 -28.20 20.90 -5.61
N PRO A 72 -27.82 20.71 -4.34
CA PRO A 72 -28.50 19.79 -3.46
C PRO A 72 -29.94 20.25 -3.20
N ASP A 73 -30.87 19.31 -3.23
CA ASP A 73 -32.31 19.56 -3.02
C ASP A 73 -32.59 19.98 -1.56
N SER A 74 -31.75 19.52 -0.64
CA SER A 74 -31.77 19.94 0.76
C SER A 74 -30.38 19.84 1.38
N ASP A 75 -30.17 20.54 2.51
CA ASP A 75 -28.96 20.40 3.31
C ASP A 75 -28.90 19.09 4.09
N ASP A 76 -30.01 18.37 4.20
CA ASP A 76 -30.10 17.08 4.86
C ASP A 76 -29.60 15.97 3.91
N GLY A 77 -28.53 15.30 4.33
CA GLY A 77 -28.02 14.10 3.67
C GLY A 77 -28.19 12.86 4.54
N TYR A 78 -28.03 11.68 3.93
CA TYR A 78 -28.01 10.40 4.64
C TYR A 78 -26.62 9.76 4.58
N GLU A 79 -26.25 9.05 5.64
CA GLU A 79 -25.02 8.26 5.64
C GLU A 79 -25.18 7.05 4.72
N ASP A 80 -24.17 6.81 3.90
CA ASP A 80 -24.10 5.67 2.99
C ASP A 80 -22.65 5.16 2.94
N ASP A 81 -22.49 3.90 2.53
CA ASP A 81 -21.18 3.27 2.39
C ASP A 81 -21.08 2.40 1.14
N TYR A 82 -19.88 2.38 0.58
CA TYR A 82 -19.54 1.62 -0.60
C TYR A 82 -18.35 0.72 -0.32
N VAL A 83 -18.55 -0.58 -0.46
CA VAL A 83 -17.48 -1.59 -0.27
C VAL A 83 -16.49 -1.50 -1.42
N LEU A 84 -15.22 -1.30 -1.09
CA LEU A 84 -14.12 -1.28 -2.04
C LEU A 84 -13.54 -2.69 -2.18
N GLU A 85 -12.84 -2.92 -3.30
CA GLU A 85 -12.07 -4.15 -3.48
C GLU A 85 -10.94 -4.24 -2.46
N ASP A 86 -10.67 -5.47 -2.00
CA ASP A 86 -9.55 -5.76 -1.12
C ASP A 86 -8.24 -5.40 -1.82
N TYR A 87 -7.41 -4.61 -1.14
CA TYR A 87 -6.12 -4.19 -1.68
C TYR A 87 -4.98 -4.84 -0.89
N PRO A 88 -4.06 -5.56 -1.55
CA PRO A 88 -2.90 -6.11 -0.88
C PRO A 88 -1.92 -4.97 -0.58
N THR A 89 -1.68 -4.72 0.71
CA THR A 89 -0.52 -3.92 1.09
C THR A 89 0.70 -4.85 1.11
N THR A 90 1.76 -4.47 0.40
CA THR A 90 3.02 -5.23 0.40
C THR A 90 4.11 -4.36 1.01
N PHE A 91 5.09 -4.97 1.67
CA PHE A 91 6.26 -4.27 2.23
C PHE A 91 7.00 -3.39 1.20
N ASN A 92 6.81 -3.72 -0.09
CA ASN A 92 7.30 -3.02 -1.27
C ASN A 92 7.05 -1.51 -1.27
N ASP A 93 5.87 -1.06 -0.85
CA ASP A 93 5.50 0.36 -0.97
C ASP A 93 6.27 1.26 0.01
N ARG A 94 7.00 0.68 0.96
CA ARG A 94 7.71 1.40 2.01
C ARG A 94 9.20 1.52 1.73
N LEU A 95 9.79 0.57 1.01
CA LEU A 95 11.24 0.54 0.83
C LEU A 95 11.63 1.05 -0.55
N LYS A 96 12.22 2.23 -0.59
CA LYS A 96 12.85 2.72 -1.80
C LYS A 96 14.22 2.08 -1.97
N PRO A 97 14.54 1.54 -3.15
CA PRO A 97 15.89 1.14 -3.53
C PRO A 97 16.90 2.24 -3.16
N HIS A 98 17.89 1.90 -2.35
CA HIS A 98 18.95 2.84 -1.99
C HIS A 98 20.26 2.09 -1.87
N LEU A 99 21.31 2.56 -2.55
CA LEU A 99 22.65 2.00 -2.45
C LEU A 99 23.27 2.39 -1.09
N ALA A 100 22.96 1.64 -0.03
CA ALA A 100 23.59 1.86 1.27
C ALA A 100 24.96 1.13 1.30
N LEU A 101 26.05 1.90 1.24
CA LEU A 101 27.41 1.37 1.28
C LEU A 101 27.97 1.17 2.70
N HIS A 102 27.23 1.51 3.76
CA HIS A 102 27.82 1.56 5.11
C HIS A 102 26.97 0.88 6.18
N ARG A 103 27.13 -0.45 6.32
CA ARG A 103 26.65 -1.23 7.47
C ARG A 103 27.20 -0.70 8.81
N GLU A 104 28.38 -0.08 8.76
CA GLU A 104 29.11 0.45 9.92
C GLU A 104 28.41 1.65 10.59
N GLU A 105 27.59 2.43 9.86
CA GLU A 105 26.88 3.58 10.41
C GLU A 105 25.62 3.21 11.19
N MET A 106 25.02 2.04 10.90
CA MET A 106 23.74 1.60 11.49
C MET A 106 23.90 0.92 12.86
N GLY A 107 25.11 0.48 13.22
CA GLY A 107 25.39 -0.26 14.46
C GLY A 107 24.72 -1.65 14.53
N CYS A 108 25.02 -2.43 15.57
CA CYS A 108 24.50 -3.79 15.77
C CYS A 108 23.30 -3.89 16.73
N MET A 109 22.83 -2.77 17.29
CA MET A 109 21.82 -2.78 18.36
C MET A 109 20.49 -3.43 17.96
N ASN A 110 20.14 -3.40 16.67
CA ASN A 110 18.91 -4.00 16.12
C ASN A 110 19.22 -5.10 15.09
N GLU A 111 20.37 -5.76 15.18
CA GLU A 111 20.71 -6.87 14.29
C GLU A 111 19.94 -8.14 14.68
N LEU A 112 19.16 -8.68 13.72
CA LEU A 112 18.44 -9.94 13.87
C LEU A 112 18.92 -10.92 12.80
N GLN A 113 19.04 -12.19 13.18
CA GLN A 113 19.40 -13.27 12.27
C GLN A 113 18.36 -14.38 12.35
N GLU A 114 17.87 -14.80 11.19
CA GLU A 114 16.90 -15.89 11.05
C GLU A 114 17.31 -16.81 9.90
N THR A 115 16.84 -18.06 9.92
CA THR A 115 17.16 -19.08 8.91
C THR A 115 15.88 -19.67 8.34
N PHE A 116 15.70 -19.57 7.03
CA PHE A 116 14.53 -20.07 6.32
C PHE A 116 14.90 -21.23 5.38
N SER A 117 13.97 -22.17 5.20
CA SER A 117 14.10 -23.26 4.23
C SER A 117 13.16 -23.05 3.05
N LEU A 118 13.72 -22.85 1.85
CA LEU A 118 12.97 -22.57 0.63
C LEU A 118 12.73 -23.86 -0.16
N SER A 119 11.88 -24.74 0.37
CA SER A 119 11.65 -26.10 -0.16
C SER A 119 11.12 -26.16 -1.60
N ALA A 120 10.42 -25.12 -2.05
CA ALA A 120 9.86 -25.04 -3.41
C ALA A 120 10.88 -24.56 -4.47
N ILE A 121 11.97 -23.92 -4.04
CA ILE A 121 12.95 -23.27 -4.93
C ILE A 121 14.11 -24.22 -5.19
N ARG A 122 14.54 -24.32 -6.45
CA ARG A 122 15.53 -25.33 -6.87
C ARG A 122 16.89 -24.75 -7.24
N THR A 123 16.95 -23.44 -7.48
CA THR A 123 18.18 -22.77 -7.89
C THR A 123 18.47 -21.55 -7.02
N LEU A 124 19.75 -21.22 -6.87
CA LEU A 124 20.17 -20.02 -6.15
C LEU A 124 19.69 -18.76 -6.88
N ASP A 125 19.72 -18.73 -8.21
CA ASP A 125 19.21 -17.61 -9.01
C ASP A 125 17.73 -17.34 -8.74
N GLU A 126 16.90 -18.38 -8.73
CA GLU A 126 15.47 -18.27 -8.41
C GLU A 126 15.27 -17.79 -6.96
N ALA A 127 16.06 -18.27 -6.00
CA ALA A 127 15.99 -17.82 -4.61
C ALA A 127 16.30 -16.33 -4.49
N VAL A 128 17.40 -15.88 -5.10
CA VAL A 128 17.82 -14.47 -5.09
C VAL A 128 16.78 -13.58 -5.76
N CYS A 129 16.24 -14.03 -6.90
CA CYS A 129 15.21 -13.32 -7.66
C CYS A 129 13.92 -13.17 -6.83
N ASN A 130 13.44 -14.26 -6.24
CA ASN A 130 12.22 -14.24 -5.42
C ASN A 130 12.39 -13.37 -4.17
N ILE A 131 13.54 -13.44 -3.47
CA ILE A 131 13.82 -12.60 -2.31
C ILE A 131 13.86 -11.12 -2.69
N LYS A 132 14.51 -10.79 -3.82
CA LYS A 132 14.57 -9.42 -4.37
C LYS A 132 13.17 -8.87 -4.63
N TYR A 133 12.31 -9.65 -5.29
CA TYR A 133 10.93 -9.24 -5.59
C TYR A 133 10.02 -9.21 -4.36
N PHE A 134 10.26 -10.06 -3.38
CA PHE A 134 9.46 -10.09 -2.16
C PHE A 134 9.80 -8.93 -1.23
N LEU A 135 11.09 -8.71 -0.96
CA LEU A 135 11.57 -7.65 -0.07
C LEU A 135 11.62 -6.28 -0.74
N CYS A 136 11.65 -6.25 -2.08
CA CYS A 136 11.69 -5.03 -2.88
C CYS A 136 12.89 -4.13 -2.60
N LEU A 137 13.98 -4.77 -2.21
CA LEU A 137 15.26 -4.13 -1.95
C LEU A 137 16.15 -4.16 -3.18
N GLN A 138 17.08 -3.21 -3.25
CA GLN A 138 18.10 -3.22 -4.29
C GLN A 138 19.27 -4.11 -3.88
N PRO A 139 19.68 -5.08 -4.71
CA PRO A 139 20.94 -5.77 -4.48
C PRO A 139 22.11 -4.79 -4.67
N CYS A 140 23.07 -4.84 -3.76
CA CYS A 140 24.30 -4.07 -3.90
C CYS A 140 25.23 -4.71 -4.93
N GLU A 141 25.94 -3.88 -5.70
CA GLU A 141 27.17 -4.25 -6.44
C GLU A 141 27.13 -5.56 -7.24
N TRP A 142 26.01 -5.83 -7.94
CA TRP A 142 25.84 -7.01 -8.81
C TRP A 142 25.90 -8.35 -8.09
N LEU A 143 25.77 -8.35 -6.76
CA LEU A 143 25.69 -9.56 -5.95
C LEU A 143 24.41 -10.36 -6.21
N ASP A 144 23.47 -9.85 -7.03
CA ASP A 144 22.34 -10.62 -7.51
C ASP A 144 22.68 -11.60 -8.63
N LYS A 145 23.89 -11.54 -9.20
CA LYS A 145 24.37 -12.52 -10.19
C LYS A 145 25.01 -13.72 -9.48
N VAL A 146 24.38 -14.88 -9.59
CA VAL A 146 24.92 -16.12 -9.03
C VAL A 146 26.00 -16.68 -9.97
N PRO A 147 27.23 -16.96 -9.49
CA PRO A 147 28.24 -17.61 -10.30
C PRO A 147 27.88 -19.08 -10.57
N GLU A 148 28.16 -19.56 -11.78
CA GLU A 148 27.88 -20.94 -12.18
C GLU A 148 28.59 -21.97 -11.29
N GLY A 149 27.91 -23.08 -10.99
CA GLY A 149 28.46 -24.22 -10.25
C GLY A 149 28.64 -24.01 -8.74
N LYS A 150 28.10 -22.92 -8.17
CA LYS A 150 28.14 -22.67 -6.73
C LYS A 150 26.95 -23.32 -6.01
N SER A 151 27.21 -23.88 -4.83
CA SER A 151 26.18 -24.39 -3.91
C SER A 151 25.82 -23.41 -2.79
N ALA A 152 26.55 -22.29 -2.71
CA ALA A 152 26.33 -21.23 -1.74
C ALA A 152 26.59 -19.88 -2.42
N HIS A 153 25.77 -18.89 -2.08
CA HIS A 153 25.86 -17.54 -2.60
C HIS A 153 25.52 -16.53 -1.50
N PHE A 154 26.14 -15.36 -1.54
CA PHE A 154 25.90 -14.28 -0.61
C PHE A 154 25.35 -13.09 -1.36
N VAL A 155 24.22 -12.54 -0.89
CA VAL A 155 23.60 -11.36 -1.46
C VAL A 155 23.42 -10.32 -0.36
N LEU A 156 23.76 -9.09 -0.68
CA LEU A 156 23.50 -7.94 0.16
C LEU A 156 22.38 -7.11 -0.48
N PHE A 157 21.35 -6.85 0.31
CA PHE A 157 20.23 -6.01 -0.08
C PHE A 157 20.24 -4.71 0.72
N SER A 158 19.85 -3.60 0.09
CA SER A 158 19.76 -2.29 0.72
C SER A 158 18.52 -1.51 0.24
N GLY A 159 17.97 -0.71 1.14
CA GLY A 159 16.79 0.11 0.91
C GLY A 159 16.60 1.13 2.03
N ARG A 160 15.79 2.16 1.76
CA ARG A 160 15.38 3.16 2.76
C ARG A 160 13.86 3.13 2.94
N PRO A 161 13.36 3.32 4.17
CA PRO A 161 11.93 3.53 4.41
C PRO A 161 11.41 4.84 3.79
#